data_AF-A0A9J6E8S1-F1
#
_entry.id   AF-A0A9J6E8S1-F1
#
_cell.length_a   1.000
_cell.length_b   1.000
_cell.length_c   1.000
_cell.angle_alpha   90.00
_cell.angle_beta   90.00
_cell.angle_gamma   90.00
#
_symmetry.space_group_name_H-M   'P 1'
#
loop_
_entity.id
_entity.type
_entity.pdbx_description
1 polymer ?
#
loop_
_entity_poly.entity_id
_entity_poly.type
_entity_poly.pdbx_seq_one_letter_code
_entity_poly.pdbx_strand_id
1 'polypeptide(L)'
;MDLTITFNTDGSPVFKSSTSSIWPIQFLINEVPPDYRMKNCLVGGLWFGRHPGMPLFMGKFVEEVNNFGRLVWRMASSAIKSTVHAIFCCVDAPARAAVMNMVQFNGMFGCPWCYAC
;
A
#
# COMPACT_ATOMS: atom_id res chain seq x y z
N MET A 1 5.74 9.14 20.23
CA MET A 1 6.47 9.06 18.94
C MET A 1 5.54 8.35 17.99
N ASP A 2 5.09 9.02 16.95
CA ASP A 2 4.22 8.39 15.97
C ASP A 2 5.06 7.67 14.90
N LEU A 3 4.44 6.71 14.23
CA LEU A 3 5.07 5.90 13.20
C LEU A 3 4.49 6.29 11.85
N THR A 4 5.33 6.32 10.83
CA THR A 4 4.92 6.60 9.47
C THR A 4 5.19 5.41 8.58
N ILE A 5 4.26 5.12 7.68
CA ILE A 5 4.39 4.01 6.73
C ILE A 5 4.43 4.51 5.29
N THR A 6 5.28 3.85 4.52
CA THR A 6 5.28 3.90 3.06
C THR A 6 4.69 2.60 2.57
N PHE A 7 3.60 2.65 1.78
CA PHE A 7 2.94 1.45 1.27
C PHE A 7 3.03 1.36 -0.25
N ASN A 8 2.94 0.13 -0.76
CA ASN A 8 2.89 -0.21 -2.17
C ASN A 8 1.77 -1.21 -2.43
N THR A 9 1.41 -1.36 -3.69
CA THR A 9 0.60 -2.47 -4.18
C THR A 9 1.00 -2.78 -5.60
N ASP A 10 1.03 -4.06 -5.94
CA ASP A 10 1.41 -4.54 -7.28
C ASP A 10 0.58 -5.79 -7.62
N GLY A 11 0.35 -6.05 -8.90
CA GLY A 11 -0.39 -7.21 -9.37
C GLY A 11 0.54 -8.29 -9.89
N SER A 12 0.54 -9.46 -9.26
CA SER A 12 1.32 -10.62 -9.74
C SER A 12 0.40 -11.76 -10.20
N PRO A 13 0.54 -12.26 -11.45
CA PRO A 13 -0.25 -13.39 -11.92
C PRO A 13 0.15 -14.68 -11.18
N VAL A 14 -0.85 -15.42 -10.67
CA VAL A 14 -0.58 -16.62 -9.84
C VAL A 14 -0.26 -17.84 -10.70
N PHE A 15 -0.87 -17.93 -11.88
CA PHE A 15 -0.65 -19.02 -12.83
C PHE A 15 -0.52 -18.45 -14.23
N LYS A 16 0.37 -19.03 -15.05
CA LYS A 16 0.61 -18.63 -16.45
C LYS A 16 -0.63 -18.67 -17.35
N SER A 17 -1.70 -19.36 -16.93
CA SER A 17 -2.90 -19.61 -17.73
C SER A 17 -4.24 -19.27 -17.03
N SER A 18 -4.21 -18.72 -15.82
CA SER A 18 -5.44 -18.36 -15.09
C SER A 18 -5.67 -16.85 -15.12
N THR A 19 -6.94 -16.42 -15.10
CA THR A 19 -7.31 -15.00 -14.96
C THR A 19 -7.15 -14.46 -13.53
N SER A 20 -6.48 -15.21 -12.66
CA SER A 20 -6.34 -14.89 -11.24
C SER A 20 -4.98 -14.26 -10.97
N SER A 21 -5.01 -13.12 -10.29
CA SER A 21 -3.87 -12.32 -9.83
C SER A 21 -3.91 -12.20 -8.31
N ILE A 22 -2.73 -12.09 -7.70
CA ILE A 22 -2.56 -11.69 -6.31
C ILE A 22 -2.13 -10.23 -6.28
N TRP A 23 -2.80 -9.46 -5.44
CA TRP A 23 -2.46 -8.06 -5.17
C TRP A 23 -2.20 -7.91 -3.67
N PRO A 24 -0.92 -7.90 -3.23
CA PRO A 24 -0.59 -7.54 -1.87
C PRO A 24 -0.61 -6.01 -1.70
N ILE A 25 -0.93 -5.58 -0.49
CA ILE A 25 -0.58 -4.25 0.02
C ILE A 25 0.60 -4.48 0.95
N GLN A 26 1.78 -3.99 0.58
CA GLN A 26 2.96 -4.11 1.42
C GLN A 26 3.35 -2.74 1.95
N PHE A 27 3.95 -2.68 3.12
CA PHE A 27 4.39 -1.42 3.70
C PHE A 27 5.64 -1.56 4.55
N LEU A 28 6.34 -0.43 4.66
CA LEU A 28 7.57 -0.25 5.41
C LEU A 28 7.35 0.80 6.49
N ILE A 29 7.91 0.58 7.68
CA ILE A 29 7.92 1.57 8.76
C ILE A 29 9.15 2.47 8.57
N ASN A 30 8.93 3.77 8.39
CA ASN A 30 10.00 4.69 8.01
C ASN A 30 10.97 4.97 9.18
N GLU A 31 10.54 4.82 10.43
CA GLU A 31 11.38 5.03 11.62
C GLU A 31 12.38 3.89 11.87
N VAL A 32 12.21 2.74 11.19
CA VAL A 32 13.16 1.62 11.26
C VAL A 32 14.40 1.93 10.42
N PRO A 33 15.64 1.67 10.88
CA PRO A 33 16.85 1.94 10.10
C PRO A 33 16.87 1.18 8.76
N PRO A 34 17.48 1.74 7.69
CA PRO A 34 17.41 1.18 6.33
C PRO A 34 17.79 -0.31 6.22
N ASP A 35 18.85 -0.73 6.91
CA ASP A 35 19.35 -2.11 6.88
C ASP A 35 18.33 -3.15 7.37
N TYR A 36 17.48 -2.75 8.31
CA TYR A 36 16.39 -3.55 8.83
C TYR A 36 15.11 -3.33 8.05
N ARG A 37 14.81 -2.08 7.67
CA ARG A 37 13.58 -1.71 6.96
C ARG A 37 13.42 -2.51 5.67
N MET A 38 14.45 -2.57 4.84
CA MET A 38 14.40 -3.27 3.54
C MET A 38 14.24 -4.79 3.67
N LYS A 39 14.63 -5.36 4.81
CA LYS A 39 14.50 -6.80 5.09
C LYS A 39 13.16 -7.15 5.76
N ASN A 40 12.46 -6.16 6.29
CA ASN A 40 11.23 -6.32 7.06
C ASN A 40 10.08 -5.60 6.37
N CYS A 41 9.72 -6.07 5.17
CA CYS A 41 8.52 -5.62 4.47
C CYS A 41 7.29 -6.34 5.05
N LEU A 42 6.31 -5.57 5.48
CA LEU A 42 5.08 -6.08 6.09
C LEU A 42 3.98 -6.17 5.03
N VAL A 43 3.11 -7.17 5.14
CA VAL A 43 1.92 -7.30 4.28
C VAL A 43 0.69 -6.88 5.09
N GLY A 44 0.01 -5.83 4.65
CA GLY A 44 -1.19 -5.28 5.28
C GLY A 44 -2.50 -5.77 4.69
N GLY A 45 -2.45 -6.36 3.51
CA GLY A 45 -3.64 -6.88 2.84
C GLY A 45 -3.24 -7.77 1.67
N LEU A 46 -4.09 -8.74 1.36
CA LEU A 46 -3.89 -9.63 0.23
C LEU A 46 -5.22 -9.83 -0.48
N TRP A 47 -5.27 -9.49 -1.75
CA TRP A 47 -6.40 -9.80 -2.61
C TRP A 47 -6.04 -10.94 -3.55
N PHE A 48 -6.85 -11.99 -3.56
CA PHE A 48 -6.71 -13.12 -4.48
C PHE A 48 -7.95 -13.22 -5.36
N GLY A 49 -7.75 -13.21 -6.68
CA GLY A 49 -8.82 -13.40 -7.65
C GLY A 49 -8.56 -12.61 -8.92
N ARG A 50 -9.62 -12.22 -9.63
CA ARG A 50 -9.47 -11.24 -10.72
C ARG A 50 -8.98 -9.90 -10.17
N HIS A 51 -8.52 -9.04 -11.08
CA HIS A 51 -8.08 -7.68 -10.76
C HIS A 51 -9.04 -7.04 -9.74
N PRO A 52 -8.55 -6.58 -8.58
CA PRO A 52 -9.41 -6.04 -7.54
C PRO A 52 -10.16 -4.83 -8.09
N GLY A 53 -11.39 -4.64 -7.60
CA GLY A 53 -12.00 -3.31 -7.64
C GLY A 53 -11.16 -2.41 -6.75
N MET A 54 -10.16 -1.72 -7.34
CA MET A 54 -9.13 -1.02 -6.58
C MET A 54 -9.69 0.00 -5.58
N PRO A 55 -10.76 0.76 -5.89
CA PRO A 55 -11.42 1.62 -4.91
C PRO A 55 -11.97 0.88 -3.68
N LEU A 56 -12.51 -0.34 -3.87
CA LEU A 56 -13.01 -1.16 -2.77
C LEU A 56 -11.84 -1.67 -1.92
N PHE A 57 -10.80 -2.19 -2.56
CA PHE A 57 -9.66 -2.79 -1.88
C PHE A 57 -8.86 -1.74 -1.09
N MET A 58 -8.51 -0.63 -1.74
CA MET A 58 -7.80 0.48 -1.10
C MET A 58 -8.68 1.22 -0.10
N GLY A 59 -9.99 1.35 -0.37
CA GLY A 59 -10.94 1.95 0.57
C GLY A 59 -10.98 1.20 1.89
N LYS A 60 -10.98 -0.14 1.85
CA LYS A 60 -10.88 -0.98 3.05
C LYS A 60 -9.55 -0.80 3.77
N PHE A 61 -8.43 -0.74 3.05
CA PHE A 61 -7.13 -0.47 3.65
C PHE A 61 -7.08 0.89 4.36
N VAL A 62 -7.59 1.95 3.72
CA VAL A 62 -7.64 3.30 4.32
C VAL A 62 -8.53 3.33 5.56
N GLU A 63 -9.69 2.65 5.52
CA GLU A 63 -10.57 2.49 6.67
C GLU A 63 -9.85 1.83 7.85
N GLU A 64 -9.15 0.72 7.61
CA GLU A 64 -8.38 0.02 8.63
C GLU A 64 -7.25 0.88 9.21
N VAL A 65 -6.47 1.57 8.37
CA VAL A 65 -5.38 2.44 8.83
C VAL A 65 -5.91 3.60 9.67
N ASN A 66 -7.02 4.22 9.26
CA ASN A 66 -7.63 5.33 10.01
C ASN A 66 -8.27 4.87 11.33
N ASN A 67 -8.82 3.66 11.36
CA ASN A 67 -9.49 3.10 12.54
C ASN A 67 -8.55 2.28 13.45
N PHE A 68 -7.29 2.05 13.05
CA PHE A 68 -6.31 1.25 13.78
C PHE A 68 -6.05 1.75 15.21
N GLY A 69 -6.23 3.06 15.45
CA GLY A 69 -6.07 3.67 16.75
C GLY A 69 -4.60 3.79 17.16
N ARG A 70 -4.28 3.50 18.43
CA ARG A 70 -2.91 3.60 18.98
C ARG A 70 -2.28 2.23 19.10
N LEU A 71 -1.16 2.03 18.39
CA LEU A 71 -0.28 0.90 18.57
C LEU A 71 0.47 1.01 19.90
N VAL A 72 0.48 -0.06 20.69
CA VAL A 72 1.33 -0.15 21.88
C VAL A 72 2.48 -1.10 21.58
N TRP A 73 3.71 -0.61 21.67
CA TRP A 73 4.92 -1.39 21.44
C TRP A 73 5.98 -1.08 22.50
N ARG A 74 7.01 -1.92 22.58
CA ARG A 74 8.08 -1.79 23.58
C ARG A 74 9.39 -1.42 22.91
N MET A 75 10.04 -0.40 23.46
CA MET A 75 11.42 -0.06 23.17
C MET A 75 12.21 -0.19 24.47
N ALA A 76 13.12 -1.16 24.52
CA ALA A 76 13.79 -1.56 25.75
C ALA A 76 12.77 -1.85 26.89
N SER A 77 12.84 -1.11 28.00
CA SER A 77 11.95 -1.26 29.17
C SER A 77 10.67 -0.40 29.11
N SER A 78 10.54 0.50 28.14
CA SER A 78 9.44 1.46 28.07
C SER A 78 8.34 1.02 27.11
N ALA A 79 7.09 1.15 27.54
CA ALA A 79 5.93 0.99 26.68
C ALA A 79 5.60 2.32 25.98
N ILE A 80 5.59 2.31 24.66
CA ILE A 80 5.33 3.47 23.81
C ILE A 80 3.97 3.27 23.16
N LYS A 81 3.14 4.33 23.18
CA LYS A 81 1.91 4.40 22.41
C LYS A 81 2.15 5.30 21.21
N SER A 82 1.84 4.79 20.02
CA SER A 82 2.10 5.46 18.74
C SER A 82 0.87 5.39 17.86
N THR A 83 0.56 6.48 17.16
CA THR A 83 -0.37 6.42 16.02
C THR A 83 0.42 6.09 14.76
N VAL A 84 -0.21 5.39 13.81
CA VAL A 84 0.39 5.01 12.53
C VAL A 84 -0.20 5.90 11.43
N HIS A 85 0.65 6.53 10.63
CA HIS A 85 0.25 7.41 9.54
C HIS A 85 0.77 6.89 8.20
N ALA A 86 -0.12 6.64 7.24
CA ALA A 86 0.28 6.34 5.87
C ALA A 86 0.59 7.64 5.12
N ILE A 87 1.87 7.88 4.79
CA ILE A 87 2.31 9.17 4.23
C ILE A 87 2.75 9.07 2.77
N PHE A 88 3.15 7.89 2.31
CA PHE A 88 3.61 7.68 0.93
C PHE A 88 2.99 6.42 0.34
N CYS A 89 2.50 6.55 -0.90
CA CYS A 89 2.08 5.46 -1.76
C CYS A 89 3.10 5.34 -2.90
N CYS A 90 3.93 4.30 -2.88
CA CYS A 90 4.96 4.04 -3.88
C CYS A 90 4.50 2.91 -4.79
N VAL A 91 3.94 3.27 -5.95
CA VAL A 91 3.37 2.34 -6.94
C VAL A 91 3.88 2.67 -8.34
N ASP A 92 4.01 1.63 -9.16
CA ASP A 92 4.36 1.77 -10.58
C ASP A 92 3.20 2.44 -11.37
N ALA A 93 3.43 2.78 -12.64
CA ALA A 93 2.44 3.52 -13.41
C ALA A 93 1.11 2.75 -13.62
N PRO A 94 1.11 1.44 -13.97
CA PRO A 94 -0.10 0.63 -14.02
C PRO A 94 -0.89 0.58 -12.70
N ALA A 95 -0.25 0.25 -11.58
CA ALA A 95 -0.92 0.15 -10.28
C ALA A 95 -1.40 1.53 -9.81
N ARG A 96 -0.65 2.61 -10.09
CA ARG A 96 -1.08 3.99 -9.80
C ARG A 96 -2.37 4.36 -10.51
N ALA A 97 -2.49 4.04 -11.80
CA ALA A 97 -3.71 4.29 -12.54
C ALA A 97 -4.90 3.55 -11.90
N ALA A 98 -4.72 2.28 -11.52
CA ALA A 98 -5.74 1.53 -10.81
C ALA A 98 -6.11 2.17 -9.45
N VAL A 99 -5.12 2.56 -8.64
CA VAL A 99 -5.33 3.17 -7.32
C VAL A 99 -6.06 4.52 -7.43
N MET A 100 -5.70 5.33 -8.42
CA MET A 100 -6.35 6.62 -8.69
C MET A 100 -7.68 6.48 -9.44
N ASN A 101 -8.09 5.25 -9.78
CA ASN A 101 -9.25 4.98 -10.64
C ASN A 101 -9.17 5.75 -11.99
N MET A 102 -7.98 5.83 -12.56
CA MET A 102 -7.66 6.49 -13.82
C MET A 102 -7.41 5.47 -14.93
N VAL A 103 -7.50 5.93 -16.18
CA VAL A 103 -7.02 5.13 -17.32
C VAL A 103 -5.50 4.96 -17.25
N GLN A 104 -4.99 3.83 -17.75
CA GLN A 104 -3.56 3.57 -17.78
C GLN A 104 -2.80 4.61 -18.60
N PHE A 105 -1.47 4.69 -18.40
CA PHE A 105 -0.60 5.64 -19.09
C PHE A 105 -0.66 5.60 -20.63
N ASN A 106 -1.12 4.47 -21.20
CA ASN A 106 -1.33 4.30 -22.65
C ASN A 106 -2.70 4.83 -23.14
N GLY A 107 -3.58 5.23 -22.24
CA GLY A 107 -4.89 5.79 -22.56
C GLY A 107 -4.85 7.29 -22.85
N MET A 108 -5.88 7.79 -23.53
CA MET A 108 -6.08 9.23 -23.73
C MET A 108 -6.22 9.91 -22.35
N PHE A 109 -5.40 10.95 -22.08
CA PHE A 109 -5.29 11.61 -20.77
C PHE A 109 -4.82 10.69 -19.62
N GLY A 110 -4.11 9.60 -19.91
CA GLY A 110 -3.63 8.65 -18.89
C GLY A 110 -2.42 9.08 -18.07
N CYS A 111 -1.87 10.27 -18.32
CA CYS A 111 -0.78 10.82 -17.52
C CYS A 111 -1.36 11.54 -16.28
N PRO A 112 -1.11 11.05 -15.05
CA PRO A 112 -1.63 11.68 -13.84
C PRO A 112 -1.00 13.05 -13.53
N TRP A 113 0.09 13.41 -14.21
CA TRP A 113 0.83 14.66 -13.98
C TRP A 113 0.55 15.72 -15.05
N CYS A 114 0.28 15.30 -16.28
CA CYS A 114 0.26 16.19 -17.45
C CYS A 114 -1.06 16.94 -17.60
N TYR A 115 -2.14 16.42 -17.00
CA TYR A 115 -3.50 16.99 -17.02
C TYR A 115 -4.13 16.98 -15.62
N ALA A 116 -3.33 17.12 -14.56
CA ALA A 116 -3.83 17.07 -13.18
C ALA A 116 -4.94 18.11 -12.96
N CYS A 117 -6.18 17.62 -12.76
CA CYS A 117 -7.26 18.34 -12.08
C CYS A 117 -7.16 18.08 -10.58
#